data_AF-A0A1G8A014-F1
#
_entry.id   AF-A0A1G8A014-F1
#
_cell.length_a   1.000
_cell.length_b   1.000
_cell.length_c   1.000
_cell.angle_alpha   90.00
_cell.angle_beta   90.00
_cell.angle_gamma   90.00
#
_symmetry.space_group_name_H-M   'P 1'
#
loop_
_entity.id
_entity.type
_entity.pdbx_description
1 polymer ?
#
loop_
_entity_poly.entity_id
_entity_poly.type
_entity_poly.pdbx_seq_one_letter_code
_entity_poly.pdbx_strand_id
1 'polypeptide(L)'
;MYTLTGPDGRPYPSPTPGALGGHRRGRLYGRLDCPSALRALARGGYQRQRVFFADETTALAAGYRPCAVCLPDEYAHWKDPQALDAAQAHDPAPPRHTEAEVATLVDLLTGRRPRVETVTLGHGRDAASTAAVQAFAQAWEGRGGHILAVVTWPEEAASWLRPATRFAAGDPDAWVVAGAAPGWAGMSRRLRHSTAWDPARTFAFASIGGIETLRLAGPGTLDGLRGACADGGTWRIGRHSITHHGPDALGASPPAGPDR
;
A
#
# COMPACT_ATOMS: atom_id res chain seq x y z
N MET A 1 11.70 -34.50 5.16
CA MET A 1 10.73 -34.20 4.06
C MET A 1 9.38 -33.93 4.70
N TYR A 2 8.76 -32.80 4.38
CA TYR A 2 7.49 -32.37 4.94
C TYR A 2 6.33 -32.73 4.01
N THR A 3 5.12 -32.86 4.54
CA THR A 3 3.89 -33.01 3.73
C THR A 3 3.07 -31.73 3.85
N LEU A 4 2.93 -31.01 2.75
CA LEU A 4 2.11 -29.80 2.66
C LEU A 4 0.85 -30.09 1.87
N THR A 5 -0.17 -29.26 2.03
CA THR A 5 -1.40 -29.29 1.24
C THR A 5 -1.28 -28.24 0.14
N GLY A 6 -1.46 -28.66 -1.11
CA GLY A 6 -1.47 -27.77 -2.28
C GLY A 6 -2.78 -27.00 -2.41
N PRO A 7 -2.85 -26.04 -3.36
CA PRO A 7 -4.02 -25.22 -3.60
C PRO A 7 -5.24 -26.04 -4.07
N ASP A 8 -5.01 -27.24 -4.61
CA ASP A 8 -6.04 -28.22 -4.98
C ASP A 8 -6.56 -29.04 -3.78
N GLY A 9 -6.05 -28.78 -2.58
CA GLY A 9 -6.36 -29.53 -1.36
C GLY A 9 -5.66 -30.89 -1.25
N ARG A 10 -4.74 -31.23 -2.16
CA ARG A 10 -4.03 -32.52 -2.15
C ARG A 10 -2.68 -32.42 -1.44
N PRO A 11 -2.25 -33.47 -0.72
CA PRO A 11 -0.94 -33.48 -0.08
C PRO A 11 0.19 -33.63 -1.12
N TYR A 12 1.28 -32.91 -0.94
CA TYR A 12 2.51 -33.05 -1.73
C TYR A 12 3.77 -33.02 -0.84
N PRO A 13 4.85 -33.72 -1.22
CA PRO A 13 6.11 -33.67 -0.49
C PRO A 13 6.82 -32.33 -0.72
N SER A 14 7.31 -31.72 0.35
CA SER A 14 8.08 -30.48 0.30
C SER A 14 9.43 -30.62 1.03
N PRO A 15 10.52 -30.06 0.49
CA PRO A 15 11.79 -29.95 1.21
C PRO A 15 11.73 -28.92 2.35
N THR A 16 10.81 -27.95 2.29
CA THR A 16 10.64 -26.89 3.30
C THR A 16 9.36 -27.10 4.13
N PRO A 17 9.38 -26.71 5.42
CA PRO A 17 8.17 -26.73 6.24
C PRO A 17 7.17 -25.67 5.77
N GLY A 18 5.90 -25.89 6.05
CA GLY A 18 4.85 -24.90 5.75
C GLY A 18 4.87 -23.75 6.76
N ALA A 19 4.53 -22.54 6.32
CA ALA A 19 4.43 -21.36 7.19
C ALA A 19 3.17 -21.38 8.06
N LEU A 20 2.13 -22.09 7.64
CA LEU A 20 0.82 -22.13 8.31
C LEU A 20 0.40 -23.56 8.62
N GLY A 21 -0.32 -23.72 9.73
CA GLY A 21 -0.92 -24.98 10.16
C GLY A 21 -2.43 -24.92 10.07
N GLY A 22 -3.08 -26.06 9.86
CA GLY A 22 -4.54 -26.12 9.78
C GLY A 22 -5.13 -27.41 10.29
N HIS A 23 -6.47 -27.42 10.36
CA HIS A 23 -7.27 -28.56 10.78
C HIS A 23 -8.16 -29.02 9.62
N ARG A 24 -7.88 -30.21 9.08
CA ARG A 24 -8.52 -30.76 7.87
C ARG A 24 -10.05 -30.79 7.97
N ARG A 25 -10.59 -31.37 9.05
CA ARG A 25 -12.05 -31.48 9.24
C ARG A 25 -12.74 -30.14 9.47
N GLY A 26 -12.06 -29.23 10.18
CA GLY A 26 -12.61 -27.90 10.49
C GLY A 26 -12.40 -26.89 9.37
N ARG A 27 -11.70 -27.29 8.30
CA ARG A 27 -11.35 -26.47 7.14
C ARG A 27 -10.83 -25.10 7.55
N LEU A 28 -9.91 -25.05 8.52
CA LEU A 28 -9.31 -23.79 8.98
C LEU A 28 -7.79 -23.84 8.99
N TYR A 29 -7.14 -22.71 8.73
CA TYR A 29 -5.70 -22.50 8.86
C TYR A 29 -5.39 -21.38 9.86
N GLY A 30 -4.16 -21.34 10.34
CA GLY A 30 -3.69 -20.34 11.28
C GLY A 30 -2.19 -20.45 11.50
N ARG A 31 -1.67 -19.57 12.36
CA ARG A 31 -0.26 -19.62 12.75
C ARG A 31 0.10 -20.92 13.44
N LEU A 32 1.35 -21.34 13.31
CA LEU A 32 1.88 -22.56 13.95
C LEU A 32 1.86 -22.50 15.48
N ASP A 33 1.87 -21.28 16.04
CA ASP A 33 1.83 -20.99 17.48
C ASP A 33 0.42 -20.71 18.03
N CYS A 34 -0.63 -21.00 17.24
CA CYS A 34 -2.01 -20.71 17.64
C CYS A 34 -2.35 -21.34 19.01
N PRO A 35 -2.79 -20.54 20.02
CA PRO A 35 -3.09 -21.04 21.35
C PRO A 35 -4.17 -22.14 21.37
N SER A 36 -5.16 -22.04 20.47
CA SER A 36 -6.21 -23.06 20.32
C SER A 36 -5.65 -24.38 19.80
N ALA A 37 -4.74 -24.33 18.82
CA ALA A 37 -4.08 -25.50 18.26
C ALA A 37 -3.16 -26.18 19.29
N LEU A 38 -2.39 -25.39 20.04
CA LEU A 38 -1.51 -25.91 21.11
C LEU A 38 -2.32 -26.61 22.21
N ARG A 39 -3.42 -26.01 22.68
CA ARG A 39 -4.33 -26.65 23.66
C ARG A 39 -4.95 -27.93 23.11
N ALA A 40 -5.31 -27.98 21.83
CA ALA A 40 -5.88 -29.18 21.21
C ALA A 40 -4.83 -30.30 21.05
N LEU A 41 -3.58 -29.96 20.73
CA LEU A 41 -2.47 -30.92 20.68
C LEU A 41 -2.18 -31.51 22.07
N ALA A 42 -2.19 -30.69 23.12
CA ALA A 42 -1.98 -31.14 24.50
C ALA A 42 -3.08 -32.12 24.98
N ARG A 43 -4.32 -31.97 24.49
CA ARG A 43 -5.44 -32.86 24.78
C ARG A 43 -5.45 -34.16 23.96
N GLY A 44 -4.56 -34.30 22.98
CA GLY A 44 -4.50 -35.45 22.08
C GLY A 44 -5.56 -35.43 20.95
N GLY A 45 -5.37 -36.29 19.94
CA GLY A 45 -6.33 -36.50 18.85
C GLY A 45 -6.27 -35.50 17.67
N TYR A 46 -5.72 -34.30 17.87
CA TYR A 46 -5.63 -33.26 16.83
C TYR A 46 -4.60 -33.58 15.72
N GLN A 47 -3.57 -34.37 16.03
CA GLN A 47 -2.44 -34.65 15.14
C GLN A 47 -2.85 -35.26 13.79
N ARG A 48 -3.83 -36.19 13.79
CA ARG A 48 -4.32 -36.87 12.57
C ARG A 48 -5.00 -35.92 11.59
N GLN A 49 -5.52 -34.81 12.09
CA GLN A 49 -6.24 -33.80 11.30
C GLN A 49 -5.36 -32.58 11.00
N ARG A 50 -4.11 -32.56 11.46
CA ARG A 50 -3.19 -31.47 11.20
C ARG A 50 -2.74 -31.50 9.75
N VAL A 51 -2.84 -30.34 9.10
CA VAL A 51 -2.33 -30.07 7.75
C VAL A 51 -1.44 -28.84 7.79
N PHE A 52 -0.60 -28.68 6.79
CA PHE A 52 0.30 -27.53 6.66
C PHE A 52 0.20 -26.94 5.27
N PHE A 53 0.41 -25.64 5.17
CA PHE A 53 0.37 -24.89 3.92
C PHE A 53 1.67 -24.10 3.76
N ALA A 54 2.12 -23.95 2.52
CA ALA A 54 3.29 -23.12 2.21
C ALA A 54 3.04 -21.66 2.63
N ASP A 55 1.87 -21.14 2.28
CA ASP A 55 1.43 -19.77 2.54
C ASP A 55 -0.10 -19.68 2.66
N GLU A 56 -0.59 -18.47 2.93
CA GLU A 56 -2.00 -18.15 3.08
C GLU A 56 -2.79 -18.35 1.78
N THR A 57 -2.23 -17.93 0.64
CA THR A 57 -2.86 -18.07 -0.68
C THR A 57 -3.19 -19.52 -0.98
N THR A 58 -2.27 -20.43 -0.67
CA THR A 58 -2.44 -21.87 -0.83
C THR A 58 -3.55 -22.41 0.07
N ALA A 59 -3.62 -21.95 1.32
CA ALA A 59 -4.64 -22.39 2.28
C ALA A 59 -6.06 -21.98 1.85
N LEU A 60 -6.22 -20.73 1.39
CA LEU A 60 -7.48 -20.21 0.88
C LEU A 60 -7.93 -20.96 -0.38
N ALA A 61 -7.04 -21.16 -1.35
CA ALA A 61 -7.32 -21.91 -2.58
C ALA A 61 -7.76 -23.35 -2.29
N ALA A 62 -7.15 -23.98 -1.26
CA ALA A 62 -7.52 -25.32 -0.80
C ALA A 62 -8.86 -25.39 -0.03
N GLY A 63 -9.57 -24.27 0.10
CA GLY A 63 -10.87 -24.16 0.77
C GLY A 63 -10.78 -24.14 2.29
N TYR A 64 -9.69 -23.61 2.86
CA TYR A 64 -9.54 -23.43 4.30
C TYR A 64 -9.75 -21.96 4.68
N ARG A 65 -10.50 -21.73 5.75
CA ARG A 65 -10.74 -20.40 6.32
C ARG A 65 -9.66 -19.99 7.32
N PRO A 66 -9.46 -18.69 7.56
CA PRO A 66 -8.60 -18.22 8.64
C PRO A 66 -9.15 -18.60 10.02
N CYS A 67 -8.26 -18.78 10.98
CA CYS A 67 -8.61 -19.11 12.36
C CYS A 67 -8.99 -17.85 13.13
N ALA A 68 -10.24 -17.76 13.57
CA ALA A 68 -10.76 -16.65 14.37
C ALA A 68 -9.99 -16.31 15.66
N VAL A 69 -9.14 -17.22 16.16
CA VAL A 69 -8.39 -17.03 17.41
C VAL A 69 -7.04 -16.37 17.16
N CYS A 70 -6.28 -16.85 16.17
CA CYS A 70 -4.96 -16.32 15.89
C CYS A 70 -4.96 -15.32 14.72
N LEU A 71 -5.91 -15.41 13.79
CA LEU A 71 -6.06 -14.55 12.61
C LEU A 71 -7.45 -13.90 12.63
N PRO A 72 -7.75 -13.03 13.62
CA PRO A 72 -9.10 -12.47 13.80
C PRO A 72 -9.51 -11.55 12.65
N ASP A 73 -8.58 -10.76 12.11
CA ASP A 73 -8.83 -9.81 11.03
C ASP A 73 -9.11 -10.55 9.72
N GLU A 74 -8.22 -11.48 9.35
CA GLU A 74 -8.39 -12.32 8.17
C GLU A 74 -9.68 -13.16 8.28
N TYR A 75 -10.02 -13.65 9.48
CA TYR A 75 -11.26 -14.38 9.71
C TYR A 75 -12.51 -13.51 9.53
N ALA A 76 -12.47 -12.25 9.98
CA ALA A 76 -13.55 -11.30 9.75
C ALA A 76 -13.75 -11.07 8.24
N HIS A 77 -12.65 -10.90 7.50
CA HIS A 77 -12.65 -10.76 6.04
C HIS A 77 -13.23 -11.99 5.34
N TRP A 78 -12.88 -13.20 5.80
CA TRP A 78 -13.41 -14.44 5.22
C TRP A 78 -14.89 -14.65 5.53
N LYS A 79 -15.33 -14.29 6.74
CA LYS A 79 -16.69 -14.56 7.23
C LYS A 79 -17.72 -13.66 6.56
N ASP A 80 -17.35 -12.41 6.35
CA ASP A 80 -18.18 -11.45 5.66
C ASP A 80 -17.29 -10.63 4.72
N PRO A 81 -16.97 -11.20 3.54
CA PRO A 81 -16.23 -10.48 2.51
C PRO A 81 -16.93 -9.16 2.17
N GLN A 82 -18.26 -9.15 2.26
CA GLN A 82 -19.11 -8.03 1.92
C GLN A 82 -19.29 -7.01 3.05
N ALA A 83 -19.05 -7.31 4.34
CA ALA A 83 -19.13 -6.30 5.41
C ALA A 83 -17.93 -5.37 5.45
N LEU A 84 -16.77 -5.81 4.98
CA LEU A 84 -15.66 -4.91 4.70
C LEU A 84 -15.85 -4.20 3.38
N ASP A 85 -16.33 -4.90 2.33
CA ASP A 85 -16.71 -4.23 1.09
C ASP A 85 -17.86 -3.21 1.30
N ALA A 86 -18.76 -3.40 2.26
CA ALA A 86 -19.86 -2.48 2.59
C ALA A 86 -19.43 -1.35 3.54
N ALA A 87 -18.47 -1.60 4.44
CA ALA A 87 -17.75 -0.55 5.14
C ALA A 87 -16.82 0.26 4.21
N GLN A 88 -16.45 -0.30 3.04
CA GLN A 88 -15.74 0.34 1.92
C GLN A 88 -16.69 0.91 0.85
N ALA A 89 -17.97 0.48 0.79
CA ALA A 89 -18.97 0.97 -0.17
C ALA A 89 -19.60 2.30 0.23
N HIS A 90 -19.36 2.77 1.45
CA HIS A 90 -19.36 4.19 1.74
C HIS A 90 -17.91 4.66 1.65
N ASP A 91 -17.41 4.93 0.44
CA ASP A 91 -16.13 5.59 0.23
C ASP A 91 -16.13 6.89 1.06
N PRO A 92 -15.49 6.96 2.23
CA PRO A 92 -15.34 8.24 2.86
C PRO A 92 -14.34 8.96 1.97
N ALA A 93 -14.85 9.93 1.20
CA ALA A 93 -14.02 10.81 0.39
C ALA A 93 -12.73 11.10 1.15
N PRO A 94 -11.55 11.01 0.49
CA PRO A 94 -10.28 11.08 1.17
C PRO A 94 -10.25 12.32 2.07
N PRO A 95 -9.59 12.24 3.23
CA PRO A 95 -9.54 13.37 4.15
C PRO A 95 -9.04 14.61 3.40
N ARG A 96 -9.60 15.77 3.74
CA ARG A 96 -9.15 17.03 3.16
C ARG A 96 -7.67 17.22 3.48
N HIS A 97 -6.95 17.73 2.50
CA HIS A 97 -5.56 18.12 2.71
C HIS A 97 -5.46 19.21 3.78
N THR A 98 -4.29 19.32 4.40
CA THR A 98 -3.96 20.44 5.30
C THR A 98 -2.97 21.39 4.63
N GLU A 99 -2.87 22.62 5.14
CA GLU A 99 -1.84 23.57 4.69
C GLU A 99 -0.43 23.07 4.99
N ALA A 100 -0.25 22.42 6.15
CA ALA A 100 1.03 21.83 6.55
C ALA A 100 1.49 20.75 5.56
N GLU A 101 0.55 19.93 5.09
CA GLU A 101 0.82 18.89 4.09
C GLU A 101 1.26 19.48 2.75
N VAL A 102 0.59 20.54 2.27
CA VAL A 102 0.98 21.26 1.04
C VAL A 102 2.36 21.89 1.20
N ALA A 103 2.63 22.54 2.34
CA ALA A 103 3.93 23.13 2.63
C ALA A 103 5.05 22.07 2.60
N THR A 104 4.85 20.94 3.29
CA THR A 104 5.82 19.84 3.31
C THR A 104 6.08 19.24 1.93
N LEU A 105 5.06 19.09 1.07
CA LEU A 105 5.28 18.63 -0.30
C LEU A 105 6.12 19.61 -1.12
N VAL A 106 5.87 20.91 -0.98
CA VAL A 106 6.66 21.95 -1.63
C VAL A 106 8.10 21.93 -1.13
N ASP A 107 8.33 21.80 0.17
CA ASP A 107 9.66 21.73 0.77
C ASP A 107 10.41 20.48 0.32
N LEU A 108 9.74 19.33 0.26
CA LEU A 108 10.28 18.07 -0.24
C LEU A 108 10.74 18.17 -1.70
N LEU A 109 10.04 18.93 -2.55
CA LEU A 109 10.40 19.11 -3.95
C LEU A 109 11.51 20.14 -4.14
N THR A 110 11.43 21.26 -3.43
CA THR A 110 12.42 22.34 -3.52
C THR A 110 13.76 21.99 -2.87
N GLY A 111 13.75 21.11 -1.85
CA GLY A 111 14.96 20.63 -1.18
C GLY A 111 15.77 19.59 -1.98
N ARG A 112 15.28 19.11 -3.13
CA ARG A 112 15.99 18.09 -3.92
C ARG A 112 17.17 18.63 -4.71
N ARG A 113 18.11 17.72 -4.96
CA ARG A 113 19.27 17.91 -5.84
C ARG A 113 19.29 16.78 -6.87
N PRO A 114 19.24 17.07 -8.19
CA PRO A 114 19.00 18.38 -8.79
C PRO A 114 17.62 18.95 -8.38
N ARG A 115 17.48 20.28 -8.51
CA ARG A 115 16.24 20.98 -8.14
C ARG A 115 15.11 20.50 -9.05
N VAL A 116 13.95 20.22 -8.47
CA VAL A 116 12.73 19.94 -9.25
C VAL A 116 12.23 21.27 -9.82
N GLU A 117 12.04 21.35 -11.14
CA GLU A 117 11.50 22.53 -11.82
C GLU A 117 10.13 22.25 -12.43
N THR A 118 9.91 21.03 -12.89
CA THR A 118 8.71 20.59 -13.59
C THR A 118 7.99 19.47 -12.85
N VAL A 119 6.68 19.56 -12.75
CA VAL A 119 5.84 18.51 -12.15
C VAL A 119 4.65 18.15 -13.03
N THR A 120 4.24 16.89 -12.99
CA THR A 120 2.90 16.47 -13.45
C THR A 120 2.05 16.12 -12.25
N LEU A 121 0.84 16.68 -12.21
CA LEU A 121 -0.12 16.49 -11.12
C LEU A 121 -1.16 15.45 -11.51
N GLY A 122 -1.55 14.63 -10.55
CA GLY A 122 -2.50 13.54 -10.74
C GLY A 122 -3.50 13.48 -9.60
N HIS A 123 -4.79 13.32 -9.92
CA HIS A 123 -5.77 13.07 -8.87
C HIS A 123 -7.02 12.25 -9.20
N GLY A 124 -7.61 11.70 -8.14
CA GLY A 124 -8.98 11.20 -8.13
C GLY A 124 -10.00 12.32 -8.35
N ARG A 125 -11.21 11.99 -8.81
CA ARG A 125 -12.25 12.99 -9.16
C ARG A 125 -13.00 13.56 -7.97
N ASP A 126 -12.75 13.06 -6.77
CA ASP A 126 -13.40 13.55 -5.56
C ASP A 126 -12.97 15.01 -5.24
N ALA A 127 -13.80 15.68 -4.43
CA ALA A 127 -13.61 17.09 -4.11
C ALA A 127 -12.35 17.34 -3.27
N ALA A 128 -11.97 16.42 -2.37
CA ALA A 128 -10.81 16.60 -1.50
C ALA A 128 -9.50 16.49 -2.29
N SER A 129 -9.40 15.52 -3.18
CA SER A 129 -8.24 15.35 -4.08
C SER A 129 -8.11 16.48 -5.09
N THR A 130 -9.25 16.95 -5.63
CA THR A 130 -9.28 18.13 -6.50
C THR A 130 -8.77 19.37 -5.76
N ALA A 131 -9.26 19.61 -4.55
CA ALA A 131 -8.83 20.74 -3.73
C ALA A 131 -7.34 20.64 -3.35
N ALA A 132 -6.84 19.43 -3.06
CA ALA A 132 -5.44 19.19 -2.72
C ALA A 132 -4.49 19.55 -3.87
N VAL A 133 -4.79 19.06 -5.09
CA VAL A 133 -3.99 19.38 -6.28
C VAL A 133 -4.05 20.87 -6.62
N GLN A 134 -5.21 21.52 -6.46
CA GLN A 134 -5.34 22.97 -6.67
C GLN A 134 -4.49 23.78 -5.69
N ALA A 135 -4.54 23.44 -4.40
CA ALA A 135 -3.75 24.12 -3.36
C ALA A 135 -2.24 23.94 -3.60
N PHE A 136 -1.81 22.73 -3.94
CA PHE A 136 -0.41 22.47 -4.30
C PHE A 136 0.01 23.23 -5.57
N ALA A 137 -0.82 23.20 -6.63
CA ALA A 137 -0.53 23.91 -7.87
C ALA A 137 -0.27 25.39 -7.63
N GLN A 138 -1.16 26.05 -6.87
CA GLN A 138 -0.99 27.45 -6.50
C GLN A 138 0.31 27.70 -5.72
N ALA A 139 0.62 26.84 -4.75
CA ALA A 139 1.83 26.98 -3.93
C ALA A 139 3.13 26.73 -4.71
N TRP A 140 3.09 25.83 -5.70
CA TRP A 140 4.22 25.48 -6.57
C TRP A 140 4.51 26.56 -7.61
N GLU A 141 3.48 27.01 -8.34
CA GLU A 141 3.62 28.09 -9.33
C GLU A 141 4.00 29.42 -8.67
N GLY A 142 3.49 29.69 -7.46
CA GLY A 142 3.88 30.85 -6.66
C GLY A 142 5.38 30.89 -6.29
N ARG A 143 6.08 29.76 -6.41
CA ARG A 143 7.55 29.64 -6.24
C ARG A 143 8.31 29.51 -7.56
N GLY A 144 7.64 29.75 -8.69
CA GLY A 144 8.22 29.66 -10.04
C GLY A 144 8.39 28.23 -10.56
N GLY A 145 7.71 27.25 -9.95
CA GLY A 145 7.67 25.89 -10.47
C GLY A 145 6.68 25.76 -11.64
N HIS A 146 6.94 24.82 -12.55
CA HIS A 146 6.13 24.61 -13.76
C HIS A 146 5.32 23.32 -13.67
N ILE A 147 4.05 23.38 -14.07
CA ILE A 147 3.16 22.22 -14.15
C ILE A 147 3.02 21.81 -15.61
N LEU A 148 3.48 20.62 -15.96
CA LEU A 148 3.39 20.11 -17.34
C LEU A 148 1.98 19.64 -17.69
N ALA A 149 1.30 19.01 -16.74
CA ALA A 149 -0.07 18.55 -16.90
C ALA A 149 -0.75 18.34 -15.55
N VAL A 150 -2.07 18.45 -15.57
CA VAL A 150 -2.96 17.92 -14.53
C VAL A 150 -3.78 16.78 -15.15
N VAL A 151 -3.76 15.62 -14.51
CA VAL A 151 -4.42 14.40 -14.99
C VAL A 151 -5.40 13.89 -13.94
N THR A 152 -6.60 13.55 -14.38
CA THR A 152 -7.63 12.98 -13.50
C THR A 152 -7.94 11.54 -13.85
N TRP A 153 -8.38 10.76 -12.86
CA TRP A 153 -8.88 9.40 -13.05
C TRP A 153 -10.10 9.12 -12.16
N PRO A 154 -11.01 8.21 -12.56
CA PRO A 154 -12.03 7.70 -11.66
C PRO A 154 -11.42 6.74 -10.63
N GLU A 155 -12.12 6.45 -9.53
CA GLU A 155 -11.71 5.41 -8.58
C GLU A 155 -11.77 4.00 -9.18
N GLU A 156 -12.71 3.78 -10.10
CA GLU A 156 -12.85 2.57 -10.89
C GLU A 156 -12.82 2.89 -12.38
N ALA A 157 -11.95 2.21 -13.13
CA ALA A 157 -11.84 2.36 -14.58
C ALA A 157 -11.83 0.99 -15.28
N ALA A 158 -12.60 0.89 -16.36
CA ALA A 158 -12.47 -0.24 -17.29
C ALA A 158 -11.10 -0.26 -18.00
N SER A 159 -10.41 0.89 -18.08
CA SER A 159 -9.05 1.00 -18.62
C SER A 159 -8.30 2.18 -18.03
N TRP A 160 -7.07 1.91 -17.62
CA TRP A 160 -6.13 2.87 -17.04
C TRP A 160 -5.10 3.40 -18.04
N LEU A 161 -5.05 2.87 -19.27
CA LEU A 161 -3.95 3.14 -20.20
C LEU A 161 -3.82 4.62 -20.57
N ARG A 162 -4.94 5.23 -20.97
CA ARG A 162 -4.97 6.62 -21.43
C ARG A 162 -4.55 7.59 -20.31
N PRO A 163 -5.14 7.54 -19.10
CA PRO A 163 -4.67 8.41 -18.02
C PRO A 163 -3.21 8.12 -17.65
N ALA A 164 -2.78 6.84 -17.57
CA ALA A 164 -1.40 6.50 -17.24
C ALA A 164 -0.39 7.06 -18.25
N THR A 165 -0.67 6.93 -19.55
CA THR A 165 0.19 7.45 -20.62
C THR A 165 0.28 8.97 -20.54
N ARG A 166 -0.85 9.65 -20.31
CA ARG A 166 -0.88 11.12 -20.15
C ARG A 166 -0.10 11.57 -18.91
N PHE A 167 -0.23 10.84 -17.80
CA PHE A 167 0.43 11.17 -16.54
C PHE A 167 1.96 11.01 -16.63
N ALA A 168 2.45 10.00 -17.36
CA ALA A 168 3.88 9.78 -17.56
C ALA A 168 4.49 10.59 -18.72
N ALA A 169 3.68 11.31 -19.50
CA ALA A 169 4.16 12.06 -20.66
C ALA A 169 4.99 13.30 -20.24
N GLY A 170 5.94 13.69 -21.10
CA GLY A 170 6.72 14.92 -20.93
C GLY A 170 7.90 14.83 -19.96
N ASP A 171 8.15 13.66 -19.36
CA ASP A 171 9.27 13.40 -18.41
C ASP A 171 9.46 14.51 -17.34
N PRO A 172 8.42 14.81 -16.53
CA PRO A 172 8.52 15.82 -15.48
C PRO A 172 9.54 15.43 -14.43
N ASP A 173 10.28 16.38 -13.84
CA ASP A 173 11.26 16.09 -12.78
C ASP A 173 10.65 15.28 -11.61
N ALA A 174 9.38 15.53 -11.30
CA ALA A 174 8.60 14.79 -10.31
C ALA A 174 7.11 14.67 -10.65
N TRP A 175 6.45 13.70 -10.01
CA TRP A 175 5.00 13.56 -10.01
C TRP A 175 4.43 13.89 -8.65
N VAL A 176 3.26 14.51 -8.61
CA VAL A 176 2.52 14.78 -7.36
C VAL A 176 1.10 14.22 -7.45
N VAL A 177 0.68 13.47 -6.43
CA VAL A 177 -0.55 12.69 -6.45
C VAL A 177 -1.42 12.93 -5.22
N ALA A 178 -2.72 13.17 -5.45
CA ALA A 178 -3.76 13.10 -4.42
C ALA A 178 -4.89 12.17 -4.87
N GLY A 179 -5.44 11.34 -4.00
CA GLY A 179 -6.50 10.42 -4.42
C GLY A 179 -6.89 9.45 -3.32
N ALA A 180 -7.94 8.68 -3.54
CA ALA A 180 -8.22 7.54 -2.69
C ALA A 180 -7.35 6.33 -3.10
N ALA A 181 -7.18 5.42 -2.14
CA ALA A 181 -6.34 4.24 -2.30
C ALA A 181 -6.72 3.35 -3.50
N PRO A 182 -8.02 3.05 -3.77
CA PRO A 182 -8.41 2.17 -4.88
C PRO A 182 -8.02 2.73 -6.25
N GLY A 183 -8.36 4.00 -6.54
CA GLY A 183 -8.07 4.63 -7.81
C GLY A 183 -6.57 4.76 -8.06
N TRP A 184 -5.81 5.16 -7.04
CA TRP A 184 -4.35 5.21 -7.16
C TRP A 184 -3.72 3.83 -7.33
N ALA A 185 -4.22 2.80 -6.66
CA ALA A 185 -3.75 1.43 -6.84
C ALA A 185 -4.00 0.89 -8.27
N GLY A 186 -5.15 1.21 -8.87
CA GLY A 186 -5.43 0.90 -10.28
C GLY A 186 -4.48 1.64 -11.22
N MET A 187 -4.34 2.94 -11.02
CA MET A 187 -3.50 3.82 -11.84
C MET A 187 -2.01 3.45 -11.76
N SER A 188 -1.46 3.28 -10.54
CA SER A 188 -0.04 2.97 -10.31
C SER A 188 0.38 1.62 -10.88
N ARG A 189 -0.46 0.58 -10.78
CA ARG A 189 -0.20 -0.72 -11.44
C ARG A 189 -0.06 -0.54 -12.95
N ARG A 190 -0.93 0.26 -13.57
CA ARG A 190 -0.85 0.53 -15.01
C ARG A 190 0.39 1.35 -15.37
N LEU A 191 0.72 2.36 -14.56
CA LEU A 191 1.91 3.18 -14.75
C LEU A 191 3.18 2.32 -14.76
N ARG A 192 3.35 1.44 -13.75
CA ARG A 192 4.51 0.53 -13.69
C ARG A 192 4.62 -0.41 -14.88
N HIS A 193 3.49 -0.88 -15.39
CA HIS A 193 3.48 -1.86 -16.46
C HIS A 193 3.69 -1.26 -17.86
N SER A 194 3.19 -0.04 -18.10
CA SER A 194 3.03 0.49 -19.47
C SER A 194 3.75 1.82 -19.72
N THR A 195 4.49 2.36 -18.76
CA THR A 195 5.14 3.68 -18.90
C THR A 195 6.51 3.70 -18.25
N ALA A 196 7.26 4.79 -18.46
CA ALA A 196 8.52 5.05 -17.76
C ALA A 196 8.34 5.67 -16.35
N TRP A 197 7.12 5.66 -15.80
CA TRP A 197 6.82 6.21 -14.48
C TRP A 197 7.69 5.58 -13.40
N ASP A 198 8.27 6.44 -12.56
CA ASP A 198 9.12 6.04 -11.44
C ASP A 198 8.47 6.46 -10.10
N PRO A 199 8.09 5.50 -9.23
CA PRO A 199 7.59 5.81 -7.89
C PRO A 199 8.60 6.61 -7.05
N ALA A 200 9.90 6.44 -7.25
CA ALA A 200 10.92 7.19 -6.51
C ALA A 200 11.00 8.68 -6.91
N ARG A 201 10.37 9.07 -8.03
CA ARG A 201 10.15 10.48 -8.42
C ARG A 201 8.75 10.97 -8.08
N THR A 202 7.95 10.17 -7.38
CA THR A 202 6.55 10.49 -7.06
C THR A 202 6.38 10.88 -5.60
N PHE A 203 5.63 11.96 -5.40
CA PHE A 203 5.28 12.54 -4.12
C PHE A 203 3.77 12.53 -3.98
N ALA A 204 3.26 12.32 -2.77
CA ALA A 204 1.83 12.24 -2.59
C ALA A 204 1.34 12.82 -1.26
N PHE A 205 0.07 13.17 -1.25
CA PHE A 205 -0.67 13.55 -0.05
C PHE A 205 -0.85 12.32 0.87
N ALA A 206 -1.08 12.58 2.16
CA ALA A 206 -1.37 11.63 3.23
C ALA A 206 -2.49 10.65 2.86
N SER A 207 -3.46 11.07 2.04
CA SER A 207 -4.52 10.21 1.51
C SER A 207 -4.00 8.98 0.74
N ILE A 208 -2.80 9.05 0.19
CA ILE A 208 -2.13 7.95 -0.52
C ILE A 208 -1.24 7.11 0.41
N GLY A 209 -0.67 7.72 1.45
CA GLY A 209 0.38 7.14 2.32
C GLY A 209 -0.06 6.04 3.29
N GLY A 210 -1.20 5.40 3.05
CA GLY A 210 -1.77 4.36 3.90
C GLY A 210 -1.37 2.93 3.52
N ILE A 211 -1.45 2.02 4.49
CA ILE A 211 -1.20 0.58 4.28
C ILE A 211 -2.14 -0.04 3.25
N GLU A 212 -3.37 0.48 3.15
CA GLU A 212 -4.36 -0.02 2.20
C GLU A 212 -3.93 0.21 0.76
N THR A 213 -3.37 1.38 0.46
CA THR A 213 -2.80 1.70 -0.86
C THR A 213 -1.72 0.70 -1.26
N LEU A 214 -0.82 0.36 -0.33
CA LEU A 214 0.24 -0.61 -0.56
C LEU A 214 -0.34 -2.01 -0.86
N ARG A 215 -1.36 -2.42 -0.09
CA ARG A 215 -2.05 -3.70 -0.26
C ARG A 215 -2.72 -3.80 -1.64
N LEU A 216 -3.44 -2.77 -2.05
CA LEU A 216 -4.18 -2.75 -3.32
C LEU A 216 -3.28 -2.61 -4.55
N ALA A 217 -2.19 -1.85 -4.46
CA ALA A 217 -1.25 -1.65 -5.56
C ALA A 217 -0.38 -2.89 -5.83
N GLY A 218 -0.20 -3.73 -4.81
CA GLY A 218 0.60 -4.95 -4.88
C GLY A 218 2.10 -4.73 -4.63
N PRO A 219 2.85 -5.83 -4.36
CA PRO A 219 4.24 -5.75 -3.91
C PRO A 219 5.16 -5.05 -4.92
N GLY A 220 6.02 -4.15 -4.43
CA GLY A 220 7.03 -3.48 -5.26
C GLY A 220 6.50 -2.35 -6.15
N THR A 221 5.18 -2.24 -6.35
CA THR A 221 4.55 -1.27 -7.26
C THR A 221 4.85 0.18 -6.85
N LEU A 222 4.91 0.44 -5.55
CA LEU A 222 5.05 1.79 -4.97
C LEU A 222 6.41 2.01 -4.28
N ASP A 223 7.38 1.10 -4.45
CA ASP A 223 8.69 1.20 -3.82
C ASP A 223 9.39 2.52 -4.14
N GLY A 224 9.68 3.33 -3.12
CA GLY A 224 10.33 4.64 -3.26
C GLY A 224 9.36 5.83 -3.29
N LEU A 225 8.06 5.58 -3.44
CA LEU A 225 7.03 6.62 -3.34
C LEU A 225 7.03 7.21 -1.93
N ARG A 226 6.92 8.54 -1.85
CA ARG A 226 6.97 9.28 -0.59
C ARG A 226 5.94 10.40 -0.57
N GLY A 227 5.78 11.05 0.57
CA GLY A 227 4.79 12.10 0.68
C GLY A 227 4.78 12.81 2.01
N ALA A 228 3.80 13.68 2.16
CA ALA A 228 3.55 14.44 3.38
C ALA A 228 2.41 13.80 4.20
N CYS A 229 2.54 13.88 5.52
CA CYS A 229 1.48 13.60 6.47
C CYS A 229 0.63 14.86 6.69
N ALA A 230 -0.61 14.70 7.17
CA ALA A 230 -1.51 15.81 7.47
C ALA A 230 -0.98 16.76 8.57
N ASP A 231 -0.07 16.29 9.41
CA ASP A 231 0.59 17.04 10.49
C ASP A 231 1.88 17.76 10.05
N GLY A 232 2.22 17.71 8.75
CA GLY A 232 3.46 18.27 8.21
C GLY A 232 4.67 17.33 8.29
N GLY A 233 4.53 16.14 8.88
CA GLY A 233 5.53 15.08 8.78
C GLY A 233 5.66 14.52 7.37
N THR A 234 6.53 13.52 7.19
CA THR A 234 6.72 12.83 5.92
C THR A 234 6.56 11.34 6.06
N TRP A 235 6.26 10.68 4.95
CA TRP A 235 6.23 9.23 4.87
C TRP A 235 6.92 8.73 3.60
N ARG A 236 7.43 7.50 3.65
CA ARG A 236 8.07 6.83 2.51
C ARG A 236 7.75 5.34 2.48
N ILE A 237 7.40 4.84 1.30
CA ILE A 237 7.19 3.43 1.03
C ILE A 237 8.53 2.78 0.68
N GLY A 238 8.92 1.80 1.49
CA GLY A 238 9.96 0.84 1.18
C GLY A 238 9.36 -0.50 0.72
N ARG A 239 10.23 -1.47 0.44
CA ARG A 239 9.85 -2.78 -0.14
C ARG A 239 8.75 -3.52 0.63
N HIS A 240 8.69 -3.35 1.96
CA HIS A 240 7.75 -4.06 2.84
C HIS A 240 7.22 -3.20 4.00
N SER A 241 7.42 -1.87 3.96
CA SER A 241 7.05 -1.01 5.08
C SER A 241 6.77 0.42 4.63
N ILE A 242 6.01 1.15 5.45
CA ILE A 242 5.87 2.60 5.35
C ILE A 242 6.60 3.19 6.55
N THR A 243 7.56 4.05 6.29
CA THR A 243 8.29 4.77 7.34
C THR A 243 7.75 6.17 7.45
N HIS A 244 7.43 6.61 8.67
CA HIS A 244 6.98 7.97 8.96
C HIS A 244 8.07 8.74 9.70
N HIS A 245 8.20 10.02 9.39
CA HIS A 245 9.08 10.96 10.07
C HIS A 245 8.25 12.17 10.51
N GLY A 246 8.40 12.61 11.76
CA GLY A 246 7.72 13.80 12.26
C GLY A 246 8.17 15.08 11.54
N PRO A 247 7.43 16.19 11.70
CA PRO A 247 7.71 17.46 11.03
C PRO A 247 9.12 18.02 11.33
N ASP A 248 9.68 17.73 12.50
CA ASP A 248 11.00 18.21 12.93
C ASP A 248 12.21 17.47 12.30
N ALA A 249 11.96 16.41 11.53
CA ALA A 249 13.03 15.54 11.01
C ALA A 249 13.73 16.07 9.73
N LEU A 250 13.17 17.09 9.05
CA LEU A 250 13.74 17.65 7.81
C LEU A 250 15.01 18.51 8.03
N GLY A 251 15.45 18.70 9.29
CA GLY A 251 16.62 19.53 9.64
C GLY A 251 17.76 18.84 10.39
N ALA A 252 17.67 17.55 10.74
CA ALA A 252 18.73 16.90 11.51
C ALA A 252 19.86 16.39 10.61
N SER A 253 20.93 17.19 10.46
CA SER A 253 22.24 16.64 10.10
C SER A 253 22.63 15.56 11.11
N PRO A 254 23.25 14.44 10.69
CA PRO A 254 23.78 13.48 11.64
C PRO A 254 24.79 14.20 12.55
N PRO A 255 24.81 13.92 13.86
CA PRO A 255 25.84 14.48 14.72
C PRO A 255 27.20 14.07 14.17
N ALA A 256 28.10 15.04 14.00
CA ALA A 256 29.49 14.79 13.64
C ALA A 256 30.03 13.71 14.59
N GLY A 257 30.43 12.57 14.02
CA GLY A 257 31.10 11.53 14.79
C GLY A 257 32.34 12.10 15.45
N PRO A 258 32.71 11.64 16.65
CA PRO A 258 33.87 12.18 17.33
C PRO A 258 35.14 11.86 16.54
N ASP A 259 35.90 12.89 16.19
CA ASP A 259 37.25 12.77 15.64
C ASP A 259 38.09 11.87 16.55
N ARG A 260 38.55 10.74 16.01
CA ARG A 260 39.70 9.97 16.50
C ARG A 260 40.46 9.37 15.33
#